data_AF-A0A316FWC8-F1
#
_entry.id   AF-A0A316FWC8-F1
#
_cell.length_a   1.000
_cell.length_b   1.000
_cell.length_c   1.000
_cell.angle_alpha   90.00
_cell.angle_beta   90.00
_cell.angle_gamma   90.00
#
_symmetry.space_group_name_H-M   'P 1'
#
loop_
_entity.id
_entity.type
_entity.pdbx_description
1 polymer ?
#
loop_
_entity_poly.entity_id
_entity_poly.type
_entity_poly.pdbx_seq_one_letter_code
_entity_poly.pdbx_strand_id
1 'polypeptide(L)'
;FYLARHGETEWNRIKRLQGRLDSPLTEQGIQQANDLAASMTNYSVDAVITSPLLRARRTAEICQQQLNVPFLLMIFCRNVILVTGNNNCLMT
;
A
#
# COMPACT_ATOMS: atom_id res chain seq x y z
N PHE A 1 -6.45 -11.47 -4.26
CA PHE A 1 -5.88 -10.37 -3.46
C PHE A 1 -4.47 -10.10 -3.96
N TYR A 2 -4.07 -8.84 -4.04
CA TYR A 2 -2.74 -8.41 -4.44
C TYR A 2 -1.95 -7.98 -3.21
N LEU A 3 -0.64 -8.23 -3.24
CA LEU A 3 0.28 -7.91 -2.16
C LEU A 3 1.29 -6.87 -2.65
N ALA A 4 1.39 -5.76 -1.93
CA ALA A 4 2.41 -4.75 -2.18
C ALA A 4 3.21 -4.47 -0.91
N ARG A 5 4.46 -4.06 -1.10
CA ARG A 5 5.32 -3.54 -0.04
C ARG A 5 5.10 -2.03 0.07
N HIS A 6 5.41 -1.47 1.23
CA HIS A 6 5.50 -0.01 1.38
C HIS A 6 6.57 0.56 0.43
N GLY A 7 6.40 1.83 0.05
CA GLY A 7 7.40 2.56 -0.72
C GLY A 7 8.70 2.76 0.06
N GLU A 8 9.75 3.17 -0.63
CA GLU A 8 11.04 3.45 -0.03
C GLU A 8 10.93 4.47 1.12
N THR A 9 11.70 4.25 2.17
CA THR A 9 11.80 5.13 3.34
C THR A 9 13.24 5.61 3.55
N GLU A 10 13.42 6.68 4.32
CA GLU A 10 14.76 7.23 4.60
C GLU A 10 15.72 6.18 5.17
N TRP A 11 15.23 5.25 5.99
CA TRP A 11 16.08 4.18 6.53
C TRP A 11 16.39 3.08 5.51
N ASN A 12 15.56 2.87 4.48
CA ASN A 12 15.95 1.99 3.37
C ASN A 12 17.11 2.60 2.59
N ARG A 13 17.05 3.90 2.31
CA ARG A 13 18.08 4.65 1.59
C ARG A 13 19.45 4.55 2.27
N ILE A 14 19.51 4.65 3.59
CA ILE A 14 20.76 4.49 4.38
C ILE A 14 21.04 3.04 4.81
N LYS A 15 20.30 2.05 4.29
CA LYS A 15 20.43 0.61 4.60
C LYS A 15 20.34 0.28 6.10
N ARG A 16 19.53 1.04 6.85
CA ARG A 16 19.27 0.84 8.27
C ARG A 16 18.09 -0.11 8.48
N LEU A 17 18.27 -1.08 9.36
CA LEU A 17 17.20 -1.99 9.78
C LEU A 17 16.12 -1.23 10.57
N GLN A 18 14.86 -1.33 10.13
CA GLN A 18 13.71 -0.65 10.76
C GLN A 18 13.02 -1.50 11.83
N GLY A 19 12.87 -2.81 11.63
CA GLY A 19 12.10 -3.67 12.53
C GLY A 19 10.67 -3.15 12.73
N ARG A 20 10.33 -2.79 13.98
CA ARG A 20 9.05 -2.16 14.36
C ARG A 20 9.08 -0.63 14.39
N LEU A 21 10.25 -0.04 14.22
CA LEU A 21 10.38 1.42 14.12
C LEU A 21 10.00 1.86 12.70
N ASP A 22 9.65 3.13 12.57
CA ASP A 22 9.23 3.75 11.31
C ASP A 22 10.17 4.89 10.95
N SER A 23 10.35 5.07 9.65
CA SER A 23 10.93 6.27 9.05
C SER A 23 10.02 6.76 7.93
N PRO A 24 9.97 8.07 7.66
CA PRO A 24 9.12 8.61 6.61
C PRO A 24 9.46 8.02 5.24
N LEU A 25 8.48 8.01 4.33
CA LEU A 25 8.70 7.71 2.92
C LEU A 25 9.64 8.77 2.31
N THR A 26 10.53 8.35 1.42
CA THR A 26 11.30 9.27 0.58
C THR A 26 10.40 9.83 -0.53
N GLU A 27 10.84 10.87 -1.23
CA GLU A 27 10.16 11.33 -2.46
C GLU A 27 10.01 10.19 -3.47
N GLN A 28 11.04 9.34 -3.59
CA GLN A 28 10.99 8.15 -4.43
C GLN A 28 9.96 7.14 -3.91
N GLY A 29 9.84 6.95 -2.60
CA GLY A 29 8.82 6.08 -2.00
C GLY A 29 7.39 6.58 -2.24
N ILE A 30 7.19 7.90 -2.29
CA ILE A 30 5.91 8.51 -2.67
C ILE A 30 5.63 8.24 -4.16
N GLN A 31 6.62 8.42 -5.03
CA GLN A 31 6.45 8.12 -6.46
C GLN A 31 6.12 6.65 -6.69
N GLN A 32 6.80 5.73 -6.00
CA GLN A 32 6.49 4.30 -6.06
C GLN A 32 5.05 3.99 -5.64
N ALA A 33 4.52 4.69 -4.64
CA ALA A 33 3.13 4.53 -4.22
C ALA A 33 2.15 5.03 -5.29
N ASN A 34 2.46 6.14 -5.95
CA ASN A 34 1.68 6.66 -7.07
C ASN A 34 1.71 5.70 -8.26
N ASP A 35 2.87 5.20 -8.64
CA ASP A 35 3.03 4.26 -9.77
C ASP A 35 2.29 2.95 -9.49
N LEU A 36 2.37 2.45 -8.25
CA LEU A 36 1.59 1.30 -7.80
C LEU A 36 0.10 1.56 -7.96
N ALA A 37 -0.40 2.69 -7.49
CA ALA A 37 -1.80 3.04 -7.60
C ALA A 37 -2.27 3.15 -9.06
N ALA A 38 -1.48 3.82 -9.91
CA ALA A 38 -1.73 3.93 -11.33
C ALA A 38 -1.78 2.55 -12.00
N SER A 39 -0.86 1.64 -11.66
CA SER A 39 -0.87 0.26 -12.19
C SER A 39 -2.12 -0.52 -11.76
N MET A 40 -2.68 -0.19 -10.59
CA MET A 40 -3.84 -0.86 -10.01
C MET A 40 -5.18 -0.36 -10.59
N THR A 41 -5.20 0.77 -11.32
CA THR A 41 -6.44 1.31 -11.92
C THR A 41 -7.06 0.38 -12.97
N ASN A 42 -6.24 -0.46 -13.61
CA ASN A 42 -6.70 -1.47 -14.57
C ASN A 42 -7.24 -2.74 -13.90
N TYR A 43 -7.14 -2.84 -12.57
CA TYR A 43 -7.64 -3.97 -11.81
C TYR A 43 -8.89 -3.55 -11.03
N SER A 44 -9.87 -4.44 -10.91
CA SER A 44 -11.06 -4.22 -10.10
C SER A 44 -10.69 -4.27 -8.63
N VAL A 45 -10.25 -3.15 -8.06
CA VAL A 45 -9.92 -3.02 -6.64
C VAL A 45 -11.17 -2.65 -5.84
N ASP A 46 -11.49 -3.43 -4.81
CA ASP A 46 -12.62 -3.18 -3.92
C ASP A 46 -12.21 -2.44 -2.64
N ALA A 47 -10.98 -2.64 -2.17
CA ALA A 47 -10.49 -2.02 -0.94
C ALA A 47 -8.95 -2.06 -0.85
N VAL A 48 -8.40 -1.10 -0.11
CA VAL A 48 -7.00 -1.08 0.31
C VAL A 48 -6.93 -1.40 1.80
N ILE A 49 -6.16 -2.43 2.14
CA ILE A 49 -5.93 -2.91 3.50
C ILE A 49 -4.45 -2.70 3.83
N THR A 50 -4.15 -2.20 5.04
CA THR A 50 -2.75 -1.96 5.45
C THR A 50 -2.48 -2.32 6.91
N SER A 51 -1.21 -2.59 7.20
CA SER A 51 -0.70 -2.73 8.58
C SER A 51 -0.70 -1.40 9.33
N PRO A 52 -0.67 -1.39 10.69
CA PRO A 52 -0.65 -0.15 11.48
C PRO A 52 0.65 0.67 11.36
N LEU A 53 1.69 0.14 10.68
CA LEU A 53 2.96 0.83 10.50
C LEU A 53 2.80 2.07 9.61
N LEU A 54 3.41 3.18 10.02
CA LEU A 54 3.19 4.48 9.39
C LEU A 54 3.61 4.49 7.92
N ARG A 55 4.75 3.85 7.59
CA ARG A 55 5.23 3.74 6.21
C ARG A 55 4.26 2.97 5.29
N ALA A 56 3.70 1.87 5.78
CA ALA A 56 2.75 1.05 5.04
C ALA A 56 1.39 1.75 4.92
N ARG A 57 0.96 2.42 5.99
CA ARG A 57 -0.23 3.26 6.01
C ARG A 57 -0.11 4.37 4.97
N ARG A 58 1.02 5.06 4.91
CA ARG A 58 1.20 6.20 4.01
C ARG A 58 1.19 5.79 2.53
N THR A 59 1.85 4.70 2.19
CA THR A 59 1.77 4.15 0.82
C THR A 59 0.34 3.73 0.48
N ALA A 60 -0.35 3.06 1.42
CA ALA A 60 -1.74 2.64 1.21
C ALA A 60 -2.72 3.82 1.08
N GLU A 61 -2.53 4.91 1.82
CA GLU A 61 -3.32 6.15 1.70
C GLU A 61 -3.18 6.76 0.30
N ILE A 62 -1.96 6.80 -0.25
CA ILE A 62 -1.73 7.29 -1.61
C ILE A 62 -2.48 6.42 -2.63
N CYS A 63 -2.38 5.09 -2.50
CA CYS A 63 -3.10 4.19 -3.39
C CYS A 63 -4.62 4.33 -3.26
N GLN A 64 -5.12 4.45 -2.03
CA GLN A 64 -6.54 4.58 -1.77
C GLN A 64 -7.11 5.88 -2.34
N GLN A 65 -6.39 6.99 -2.23
CA GLN A 65 -6.81 8.28 -2.77
C GLN A 65 -6.97 8.24 -4.30
N GLN A 66 -6.07 7.56 -5.01
CA GLN A 66 -6.16 7.45 -6.46
C GLN A 66 -7.22 6.44 -6.92
N LEU A 67 -7.35 5.31 -6.23
CA LEU A 67 -8.30 4.26 -6.58
C LEU A 67 -9.73 4.59 -6.13
N ASN A 68 -9.89 5.55 -5.21
CA ASN A 68 -11.17 5.97 -4.64
C ASN A 68 -12.00 4.81 -4.05
N VAL A 69 -11.34 3.97 -3.26
CA VAL A 69 -11.92 2.78 -2.63
C VAL A 69 -11.88 2.87 -1.10
N PRO A 70 -12.62 2.04 -0.36
CA PRO A 70 -12.50 1.91 1.09
C PRO A 70 -11.07 1.64 1.59
N PHE A 71 -10.75 2.24 2.75
CA PHE A 71 -9.49 2.03 3.48
C PHE A 71 -9.72 1.22 4.75
N LEU A 72 -8.97 0.13 4.94
CA LEU A 72 -9.12 -0.78 6.07
C LEU A 72 -7.78 -0.98 6.79
N LEU A 73 -7.78 -0.81 8.12
CA LEU A 73 -6.59 -1.02 8.94
C LEU A 73 -6.62 -2.42 9.56
N MET A 74 -5.62 -3.25 9.27
CA MET A 74 -5.50 -4.61 9.79
C MET A 74 -4.36 -4.72 10.80
N ILE A 75 -4.72 -4.78 12.09
CA ILE A 75 -3.78 -4.74 13.23
C ILE A 75 -2.82 -5.95 13.26
N PHE A 76 -3.23 -7.08 12.66
CA PHE A 76 -2.42 -8.31 12.61
C PHE A 76 -1.44 -8.39 11.43
N CYS A 77 -1.57 -7.52 10.42
CA CYS A 77 -0.69 -7.57 9.26
C CYS A 77 0.66 -6.90 9.55
N ARG A 78 1.76 -7.49 9.10
CA ARG A 78 3.11 -6.92 9.28
C ARG A 78 3.70 -6.54 7.92
N ASN A 79 4.02 -5.25 7.73
CA ASN A 79 4.78 -4.71 6.59
C ASN A 79 4.16 -4.83 5.19
N VAL A 80 2.84 -5.00 5.12
CA VAL A 80 2.15 -5.40 3.89
C VAL A 80 0.98 -4.48 3.59
N ILE A 81 0.80 -4.17 2.31
CA ILE A 81 -0.38 -3.56 1.73
C ILE A 81 -1.10 -4.65 0.95
N LEU A 82 -2.39 -4.83 1.23
CA LEU A 82 -3.27 -5.79 0.59
C LEU A 82 -4.28 -5.00 -0.22
N VAL A 83 -4.33 -5.26 -1.52
CA VAL A 83 -5.33 -4.68 -2.40
C VAL A 83 -6.27 -5.82 -2.79
N THR A 84 -7.53 -5.77 -2.37
CA THR A 84 -8.50 -6.82 -2.70
C THR A 84 -9.19 -6.47 -3.99
N GLY A 85 -9.36 -7.46 -4.87
CA GLY A 85 -10.16 -7.34 -6.06
C GLY A 85 -10.95 -8.61 -6.26
N ASN A 86 -12.26 -8.47 -6.41
CA ASN A 86 -13.16 -9.57 -6.66
C ASN A 86 -13.07 -9.91 -8.15
N ASN A 87 -12.52 -11.08 -8.48
CA ASN A 87 -12.84 -11.73 -9.74
C ASN A 87 -14.26 -12.32 -9.64
N ASN A 88 -15.27 -11.47 -9.45
CA ASN A 88 -16.66 -11.86 -9.70
C ASN A 88 -17.02 -11.41 -11.12
N CYS A 89 -16.41 -12.08 -12.10
CA CYS A 89 -17.09 -12.32 -13.37
C CYS A 89 -18.17 -13.37 -13.10
N LEU A 90 -19.29 -12.95 -12.53
CA LEU A 90 -20.53 -13.70 -12.47
C LEU A 90 -21.70 -12.71 -12.58
N MET A 91 -22.39 -12.79 -13.72
CA MET A 91 -23.67 -12.16 -14.11
C MET A 91 -23.55 -10.65 -14.41
N THR A 92 -23.82 -10.14 -15.63
CA THR A 92 -24.72 -10.56 -16.72
C THR A 92 -24.16 -10.09 -18.05
#